data_AF-A0A2P5VQN5-F1
#
_entry.id   AF-A0A2P5VQN5-F1
#
_cell.length_a   1.000
_cell.length_b   1.000
_cell.length_c   1.000
_cell.angle_alpha   90.00
_cell.angle_beta   90.00
_cell.angle_gamma   90.00
#
_symmetry.space_group_name_H-M   'P 1'
#
loop_
_entity.id
_entity.type
_entity.pdbx_description
1 polymer ?
#
loop_
_entity_poly.entity_id
_entity_poly.type
_entity_poly.pdbx_seq_one_letter_code
_entity_poly.pdbx_strand_id
1 'polypeptide(L)'
;MNDVTIPVDQDHGSLLAREILKCNYSYWQSGLFNKDNNSVEVAHFHGLQEALDETRYGETPDYLKRIATLIEVDRGKATKFGHKNIEVLVCAAIKEMEDWRTPKDSGYNQLKKWAATLNMGKEQDFEVKFADNMLKNICLACYAYSMIYGEDG
;
A
#
# COMPACT_ATOMS: atom_id res chain seq x y z
N MET A 1 -9.91 -45.68 41.51
CA MET A 1 -9.23 -45.55 40.21
C MET A 1 -9.73 -44.23 39.66
N ASN A 2 -8.95 -43.16 39.84
CA ASN A 2 -9.37 -41.81 39.44
C ASN A 2 -8.84 -41.58 38.04
N ASP A 3 -9.76 -41.52 37.08
CA ASP A 3 -9.47 -41.18 35.70
C ASP A 3 -9.20 -39.68 35.62
N VAL A 4 -7.92 -39.30 35.53
CA VAL A 4 -7.50 -37.92 35.32
C VAL A 4 -7.47 -37.71 33.81
N THR A 5 -8.56 -37.18 33.27
CA THR A 5 -8.59 -36.67 31.91
C THR A 5 -7.76 -35.38 31.88
N ILE A 6 -6.53 -35.47 31.38
CA ILE A 6 -5.71 -34.29 31.07
C ILE A 6 -6.43 -33.54 29.94
N PRO A 7 -6.73 -32.23 30.08
CA PRO A 7 -7.30 -31.47 28.98
C PRO A 7 -6.24 -31.41 27.88
N VAL A 8 -6.60 -31.93 26.69
CA VAL A 8 -5.77 -31.78 25.50
C VAL A 8 -5.55 -30.29 25.27
N ASP A 9 -4.28 -29.95 25.24
CA ASP A 9 -3.66 -28.67 24.95
C ASP A 9 -4.10 -28.09 23.60
N GLN A 10 -5.29 -27.47 23.58
CA GLN A 10 -5.79 -26.74 22.40
C GLN A 10 -5.22 -25.31 22.32
N ASP A 11 -4.65 -24.80 23.42
CA ASP A 11 -4.18 -23.43 23.52
C ASP A 11 -2.79 -23.26 22.89
N HIS A 12 -1.87 -24.22 23.07
CA HIS A 12 -0.56 -24.16 22.40
C HIS A 12 -0.66 -24.35 20.88
N GLY A 13 -1.61 -25.15 20.39
CA GLY A 13 -1.86 -25.29 18.95
C GLY A 13 -2.40 -24.00 18.30
N SER A 14 -3.30 -23.30 18.99
CA SER A 14 -3.84 -22.00 18.55
C SER A 14 -2.79 -20.88 18.58
N LEU A 15 -1.96 -20.84 19.63
CA LEU A 15 -0.84 -19.91 19.74
C LEU A 15 0.19 -20.13 18.62
N LEU A 16 0.59 -21.37 18.37
CA LEU A 16 1.54 -21.71 17.30
C LEU A 16 0.99 -21.31 15.92
N ALA A 17 -0.29 -21.58 15.64
CA ALA A 17 -0.92 -21.17 14.38
C ALA A 17 -0.95 -19.64 14.21
N ARG A 18 -1.23 -18.90 15.29
CA ARG A 18 -1.23 -17.43 15.29
C ARG A 18 0.17 -16.86 15.07
N GLU A 19 1.20 -17.46 15.67
CA GLU A 19 2.59 -17.05 15.50
C GLU A 19 3.08 -17.33 14.08
N ILE A 20 2.78 -18.50 13.52
CA ILE A 20 3.09 -18.85 12.12
C ILE A 20 2.42 -17.86 11.16
N LEU A 21 1.14 -17.52 11.37
CA LEU A 21 0.44 -16.55 10.53
C LEU A 21 1.11 -15.16 10.58
N LYS A 22 1.52 -14.70 11.76
CA LYS A 22 2.24 -13.44 11.92
C LYS A 22 3.59 -13.46 11.20
N CYS A 23 4.35 -14.55 11.32
CA CYS A 23 5.64 -14.71 10.65
C CYS A 23 5.48 -14.69 9.13
N ASN A 24 4.51 -15.44 8.59
CA ASN A 24 4.21 -15.48 7.15
C ASN A 24 3.79 -14.11 6.62
N TYR A 25 2.92 -13.40 7.35
CA TYR A 25 2.53 -12.04 6.97
C TYR A 25 3.72 -11.08 7.00
N SER A 26 4.55 -11.15 8.05
CA SER A 26 5.75 -10.30 8.17
C SER A 26 6.74 -10.55 7.04
N TYR A 27 6.93 -11.82 6.66
CA TYR A 27 7.76 -12.19 5.52
C TYR A 27 7.19 -11.62 4.21
N TRP A 28 5.91 -11.84 3.95
CA TRP A 28 5.22 -11.32 2.77
C TRP A 28 5.29 -9.79 2.68
N GLN A 29 5.07 -9.09 3.79
CA GLN A 29 5.22 -7.63 3.89
C GLN A 29 6.66 -7.17 3.61
N SER A 30 7.67 -7.90 4.09
CA SER A 30 9.07 -7.49 3.90
C SER A 30 9.47 -7.46 2.41
N GLY A 31 8.87 -8.32 1.58
CA GLY A 31 9.04 -8.29 0.12
C GLY A 31 8.36 -7.09 -0.56
N LEU A 32 7.35 -6.47 0.07
CA LEU A 32 6.64 -5.30 -0.45
C LEU A 32 7.31 -3.99 -0.03
N PHE A 33 7.67 -3.88 1.24
CA PHE A 33 8.20 -2.66 1.87
C PHE A 33 9.72 -2.63 1.93
N ASN A 34 10.39 -3.22 0.92
CA ASN A 34 11.83 -3.07 0.80
C ASN A 34 12.16 -1.56 0.66
N LYS A 35 13.12 -1.08 1.46
CA LYS A 35 13.55 0.32 1.40
C LYS A 35 14.19 0.68 0.06
N ASP A 36 14.77 -0.31 -0.62
CA ASP A 36 15.34 -0.13 -1.96
C ASP A 36 14.27 -0.12 -3.07
N ASN A 37 13.01 -0.41 -2.72
CA ASN A 37 11.87 -0.27 -3.62
C ASN A 37 11.35 1.17 -3.52
N ASN A 38 11.93 2.08 -4.29
CA ASN A 38 11.65 3.52 -4.27
C ASN A 38 11.60 4.18 -5.67
N SER A 39 11.66 3.37 -6.73
CA SER A 39 11.69 3.87 -8.11
C SER A 39 10.35 3.68 -8.79
N VAL A 40 9.66 4.78 -9.08
CA VAL A 40 8.40 4.79 -9.83
C VAL A 40 8.35 6.01 -10.74
N GLU A 41 8.14 5.76 -12.02
CA GLU A 41 7.88 6.78 -13.04
C GLU A 41 6.39 6.95 -13.34
N VAL A 42 6.04 8.08 -13.96
CA VAL A 42 4.68 8.42 -14.44
C VAL A 42 4.09 7.30 -15.31
N ALA A 43 4.91 6.67 -16.15
CA ALA A 43 4.49 5.60 -17.06
C ALA A 43 3.93 4.35 -16.37
N HIS A 44 4.20 4.16 -15.07
CA HIS A 44 3.62 3.05 -14.30
C HIS A 44 2.16 3.26 -13.87
N PHE A 45 1.63 4.47 -14.10
CA PHE A 45 0.24 4.82 -13.82
C PHE A 45 -0.53 4.99 -15.13
N HIS A 46 -1.58 4.19 -15.29
CA HIS A 46 -2.37 4.20 -16.52
C HIS A 46 -3.03 5.57 -16.74
N GLY A 47 -2.82 6.16 -17.91
CA GLY A 47 -3.39 7.46 -18.31
C GLY A 47 -2.78 8.69 -17.62
N LEU A 48 -1.80 8.53 -16.71
CA LEU A 48 -1.23 9.66 -15.97
C LEU A 48 -0.42 10.59 -16.86
N GLN A 49 0.34 10.04 -17.82
CA GLN A 49 1.13 10.85 -18.75
C GLN A 49 0.20 11.70 -19.63
N GLU A 50 -0.84 11.10 -20.20
CA GLU A 50 -1.83 11.80 -21.03
C GLU A 50 -2.51 12.93 -20.24
N ALA A 51 -2.92 12.65 -19.00
CA ALA A 51 -3.51 13.67 -18.15
C ALA A 51 -2.55 14.81 -17.79
N LEU A 52 -1.24 14.51 -17.65
CA LEU A 52 -0.21 15.54 -17.43
C LEU A 52 0.05 16.38 -18.67
N ASP A 53 0.01 15.78 -19.86
CA ASP A 53 0.19 16.49 -21.13
C ASP A 53 -0.94 17.51 -21.38
N GLU A 54 -2.16 17.20 -20.91
CA GLU A 54 -3.32 18.10 -20.94
C GLU A 54 -3.33 19.12 -19.78
N THR A 55 -2.51 18.90 -18.75
CA THR A 55 -2.45 19.75 -17.57
C THR A 55 -1.39 20.84 -17.75
N ARG A 56 -1.66 22.03 -17.21
CA ARG A 56 -0.65 23.11 -17.23
C ARG A 56 0.60 22.68 -16.44
N TYR A 57 1.77 22.97 -16.99
CA TYR A 57 3.05 22.60 -16.36
C TYR A 57 3.13 23.03 -14.89
N GLY A 58 3.44 22.07 -14.01
CA GLY A 58 3.54 22.27 -12.56
C GLY A 58 2.21 22.21 -11.81
N GLU A 59 1.09 22.01 -12.50
CA GLU A 59 -0.21 21.77 -11.88
C GLU A 59 -0.53 20.28 -11.73
N THR A 60 -1.40 19.98 -10.78
CA THR A 60 -1.91 18.63 -10.54
C THR A 60 -3.13 18.40 -11.45
N PRO A 61 -3.21 17.26 -12.18
CA PRO A 61 -4.37 16.94 -13.02
C PRO A 61 -5.70 17.02 -12.26
N ASP A 62 -6.77 17.47 -12.93
CA ASP A 62 -8.05 17.78 -12.29
C ASP A 62 -8.62 16.64 -11.44
N TYR A 63 -8.56 15.41 -11.95
CA TYR A 63 -9.07 14.22 -11.26
C TYR A 63 -8.26 13.88 -9.99
N LEU A 64 -7.04 14.40 -9.84
CA LEU A 64 -6.17 14.22 -8.68
C LEU A 64 -6.23 15.40 -7.69
N LYS A 65 -6.78 16.56 -8.07
CA LYS A 65 -6.79 17.77 -7.23
C LYS A 65 -7.41 17.54 -5.85
N ARG A 66 -8.50 16.76 -5.76
CA ARG A 66 -9.11 16.38 -4.48
C ARG A 66 -8.11 15.67 -3.57
N ILE A 67 -7.34 14.73 -4.10
CA ILE A 67 -6.36 13.94 -3.33
C ILE A 67 -5.18 14.83 -2.93
N ALA A 68 -4.70 15.70 -3.82
CA ALA A 68 -3.67 16.68 -3.49
C ALA A 68 -4.07 17.55 -2.28
N THR A 69 -5.32 18.03 -2.23
CA THR A 69 -5.82 18.76 -1.06
C THR A 69 -5.81 17.91 0.21
N LEU A 70 -6.19 16.63 0.14
CA LEU A 70 -6.13 15.72 1.30
C LEU A 70 -4.69 15.52 1.79
N ILE A 71 -3.73 15.43 0.87
CA ILE A 71 -2.31 15.32 1.18
C ILE A 71 -1.81 16.57 1.92
N GLU A 72 -2.16 17.76 1.45
CA GLU A 72 -1.74 19.00 2.12
C GLU A 72 -2.32 19.11 3.53
N VAL A 73 -3.57 18.67 3.73
CA VAL A 73 -4.20 18.59 5.05
C VAL A 73 -3.48 17.61 5.96
N ASP A 74 -3.19 16.38 5.50
CA ASP A 74 -2.46 15.37 6.27
C ASP A 74 -1.05 15.83 6.65
N ARG A 75 -0.37 16.49 5.71
CA ARG A 75 0.98 17.02 5.91
C ARG A 75 1.01 18.31 6.73
N GLY A 76 -0.13 18.99 6.90
CA GLY A 76 -0.24 20.29 7.56
C GLY A 76 0.51 21.42 6.82
N LYS A 77 0.90 21.21 5.56
CA LYS A 77 1.66 22.17 4.75
C LYS A 77 1.34 22.00 3.27
N ALA A 78 1.25 23.12 2.57
CA ALA A 78 1.09 23.13 1.11
C ALA A 78 2.30 22.48 0.43
N THR A 79 2.08 21.89 -0.74
CA THR A 79 3.17 21.31 -1.52
C THR A 79 3.97 22.39 -2.24
N LYS A 80 5.29 22.37 -2.02
CA LYS A 80 6.22 23.25 -2.73
C LYS A 80 6.38 22.78 -4.18
N PHE A 81 6.68 23.72 -5.08
CA PHE A 81 6.90 23.45 -6.51
C PHE A 81 7.91 22.30 -6.76
N GLY A 82 9.02 22.26 -6.02
CA GLY A 82 10.02 21.19 -6.14
C GLY A 82 9.53 19.79 -5.79
N HIS A 83 8.36 19.67 -5.14
CA HIS A 83 7.73 18.40 -4.79
C HIS A 83 6.47 18.10 -5.62
N LYS A 84 6.20 18.85 -6.70
CA LYS A 84 4.98 18.62 -7.50
C LYS A 84 4.99 17.28 -8.24
N ASN A 85 6.15 16.88 -8.77
CA ASN A 85 6.28 15.57 -9.42
C ASN A 85 5.98 14.42 -8.44
N ILE A 86 6.51 14.49 -7.21
CA ILE A 86 6.25 13.47 -6.21
C ILE A 86 4.80 13.50 -5.70
N GLU A 87 4.22 14.69 -5.54
CA GLU A 87 2.79 14.82 -5.20
C GLU A 87 1.91 14.14 -6.23
N VAL A 88 2.16 14.35 -7.53
CA VAL A 88 1.37 13.75 -8.60
C VAL A 88 1.44 12.22 -8.55
N LEU A 89 2.63 11.64 -8.35
CA LEU A 89 2.80 10.19 -8.23
C LEU A 89 2.06 9.65 -6.99
N VAL A 90 2.21 10.30 -5.84
CA VAL A 90 1.51 9.91 -4.61
C VAL A 90 0.00 10.04 -4.75
N CYS A 91 -0.50 11.08 -5.42
CA CYS A 91 -1.92 11.23 -5.75
C CYS A 91 -2.41 10.09 -6.64
N ALA A 92 -1.64 9.73 -7.68
CA ALA A 92 -2.00 8.64 -8.58
C ALA A 92 -2.06 7.29 -7.85
N ALA A 93 -1.09 7.00 -6.96
CA ALA A 93 -1.11 5.80 -6.13
C ALA A 93 -2.33 5.77 -5.18
N ILE A 94 -2.64 6.88 -4.52
CA ILE A 94 -3.83 6.98 -3.66
C ILE A 94 -5.11 6.80 -4.48
N LYS A 95 -5.16 7.36 -5.70
CA LYS A 95 -6.32 7.22 -6.58
C LYS A 95 -6.56 5.76 -6.96
N GLU A 96 -5.51 5.06 -7.38
CA GLU A 96 -5.60 3.63 -7.66
C GLU A 96 -5.99 2.82 -6.42
N MET A 97 -5.48 3.17 -5.23
CA MET A 97 -5.89 2.55 -3.96
C MET A 97 -7.37 2.79 -3.64
N GLU A 98 -7.90 4.01 -3.86
CA GLU A 98 -9.32 4.34 -3.69
C GLU A 98 -10.21 3.54 -4.68
N ASP A 99 -9.72 3.33 -5.90
CA ASP A 99 -10.43 2.59 -6.95
C ASP A 99 -10.31 1.06 -6.79
N TRP A 100 -9.37 0.59 -5.97
CA TRP A 100 -9.14 -0.82 -5.67
C TRP A 100 -10.20 -1.38 -4.71
N ARG A 101 -11.43 -1.56 -5.20
CA ARG A 101 -12.57 -2.03 -4.40
C ARG A 101 -12.52 -3.52 -4.01
N THR A 102 -11.85 -4.36 -4.80
CA THR A 102 -11.74 -5.80 -4.52
C THR A 102 -10.51 -6.35 -5.24
N PRO A 103 -9.62 -7.10 -4.56
CA PRO A 103 -8.51 -7.78 -5.22
C PRO A 103 -9.06 -8.71 -6.31
N LYS A 104 -8.57 -8.56 -7.54
CA LYS A 104 -8.90 -9.45 -8.68
C LYS A 104 -7.89 -10.59 -8.83
N ASP A 105 -6.77 -10.48 -8.13
CA ASP A 105 -5.61 -11.36 -8.04
C ASP A 105 -4.93 -11.12 -6.67
N SER A 106 -3.73 -11.66 -6.47
CA SER A 106 -2.93 -11.42 -5.25
C SER A 106 -2.59 -9.94 -5.00
N GLY A 107 -2.79 -9.05 -5.98
CA GLY A 107 -2.53 -7.62 -5.90
C GLY A 107 -1.05 -7.25 -5.73
N TYR A 108 -0.15 -8.24 -5.72
CA TYR A 108 1.21 -8.09 -5.22
C TYR A 108 2.03 -7.04 -5.98
N ASN A 109 1.92 -7.03 -7.32
CA ASN A 109 2.61 -6.04 -8.15
C ASN A 109 2.08 -4.62 -7.94
N GLN A 110 0.77 -4.46 -7.71
CA GLN A 110 0.19 -3.15 -7.41
C GLN A 110 0.60 -2.66 -6.02
N LEU A 111 0.57 -3.55 -5.03
CA LEU A 111 1.08 -3.25 -3.69
C LEU A 111 2.56 -2.83 -3.72
N LYS A 112 3.41 -3.51 -4.51
CA LYS A 112 4.81 -3.11 -4.72
C LYS A 112 4.92 -1.72 -5.34
N LYS A 113 4.13 -1.42 -6.37
CA LYS A 113 4.13 -0.11 -7.02
C LYS A 113 3.71 1.01 -6.06
N TRP A 114 2.64 0.81 -5.30
CA TRP A 114 2.19 1.80 -4.31
C TRP A 114 3.17 1.97 -3.17
N ALA A 115 3.74 0.86 -2.64
CA ALA A 115 4.78 0.92 -1.63
C ALA A 115 6.01 1.70 -2.14
N ALA A 116 6.44 1.44 -3.38
CA ALA A 116 7.54 2.15 -4.00
C ALA A 116 7.29 3.66 -4.12
N THR A 117 6.07 4.02 -4.52
CA THR A 117 5.65 5.41 -4.66
C THR A 117 5.67 6.15 -3.31
N LEU A 118 5.16 5.51 -2.25
CA LEU A 118 5.15 6.10 -0.91
C LEU A 118 6.56 6.17 -0.30
N ASN A 119 7.42 5.19 -0.57
CA ASN A 119 8.83 5.20 -0.16
C ASN A 119 9.60 6.34 -0.85
N MET A 120 9.42 6.52 -2.16
CA MET A 120 9.98 7.66 -2.91
C MET A 120 9.55 9.00 -2.29
N GLY A 121 8.30 9.08 -1.82
CA GLY A 121 7.80 10.25 -1.08
C GLY A 121 8.57 10.49 0.21
N LYS A 122 8.77 9.46 1.02
CA LYS A 122 9.51 9.55 2.30
C LYS A 122 10.95 9.98 2.11
N GLU A 123 11.63 9.52 1.07
CA GLU A 123 13.00 9.92 0.74
C GLU A 123 13.13 11.42 0.44
N GLN A 124 12.03 12.06 0.03
CA GLN A 124 11.96 13.48 -0.32
C GLN A 124 11.22 14.35 0.72
N ASP A 125 11.09 13.90 1.98
CA ASP A 125 10.31 14.60 3.02
C ASP A 125 8.84 14.87 2.61
N PHE A 126 8.28 13.92 1.85
CA PHE A 126 6.91 13.92 1.35
C PHE A 126 6.12 12.71 1.90
N GLU A 127 6.26 12.45 3.20
CA GLU A 127 5.47 11.41 3.88
C GLU A 127 3.97 11.80 3.91
N VAL A 128 3.10 10.82 3.64
CA VAL A 128 1.63 10.95 3.68
C VAL A 128 1.06 9.80 4.53
N LYS A 129 0.69 10.10 5.77
CA LYS A 129 0.40 9.08 6.79
C LYS A 129 -0.88 8.32 6.51
N PHE A 130 -1.92 8.99 6.02
CA PHE A 130 -3.16 8.31 5.69
C PHE A 130 -2.98 7.33 4.52
N ALA A 131 -2.09 7.63 3.56
CA ALA A 131 -1.80 6.76 2.43
C ALA A 131 -1.07 5.48 2.89
N ASP A 132 -0.12 5.61 3.83
CA ASP A 132 0.50 4.44 4.47
C ASP A 132 -0.52 3.55 5.18
N ASN A 133 -1.50 4.16 5.87
CA ASN A 133 -2.54 3.40 6.54
C ASN A 133 -3.49 2.69 5.54
N MET A 134 -3.84 3.38 4.45
CA MET A 134 -4.64 2.81 3.37
C MET A 134 -3.93 1.60 2.74
N LEU A 135 -2.64 1.75 2.40
CA LEU A 135 -1.84 0.66 1.84
C LEU A 135 -1.75 -0.54 2.79
N LYS A 136 -1.53 -0.31 4.09
CA LYS A 136 -1.50 -1.40 5.10
C LYS A 136 -2.83 -2.18 5.14
N ASN A 137 -3.96 -1.50 5.05
CA ASN A 137 -5.27 -2.16 5.03
C ASN A 137 -5.48 -2.98 3.76
N ILE A 138 -5.06 -2.47 2.59
CA ILE A 138 -5.17 -3.21 1.34
C ILE A 138 -4.20 -4.41 1.33
N CYS A 139 -2.99 -4.27 1.87
CA CYS A 139 -2.05 -5.37 2.07
C CYS A 139 -2.67 -6.51 2.91
N LEU A 140 -3.33 -6.19 4.02
CA LEU A 140 -4.03 -7.18 4.85
C LEU A 140 -5.12 -7.90 4.06
N ALA A 141 -5.92 -7.16 3.28
CA ALA A 141 -6.98 -7.74 2.47
C ALA A 141 -6.43 -8.67 1.37
N CYS A 142 -5.34 -8.28 0.70
CA CYS A 142 -4.71 -9.10 -0.34
C CYS A 142 -4.05 -10.35 0.24
N TYR A 143 -3.39 -10.25 1.39
CA TYR A 143 -2.84 -11.42 2.08
C TYR A 143 -3.93 -12.37 2.56
N ALA A 144 -5.04 -11.85 3.09
CA ALA A 144 -6.18 -12.69 3.44
C ALA A 144 -6.76 -13.40 2.20
N TYR A 145 -6.81 -12.72 1.06
CA TYR A 145 -7.24 -13.30 -0.22
C TYR A 145 -6.30 -14.43 -0.66
N SER A 146 -4.97 -14.21 -0.66
CA SER A 146 -4.00 -15.24 -1.06
C SER A 146 -4.03 -16.47 -0.16
N MET A 147 -4.34 -16.30 1.13
CA MET A 147 -4.54 -17.42 2.06
C MET A 147 -5.80 -18.25 1.77
N ILE A 148 -6.83 -17.65 1.17
CA ILE A 148 -8.10 -18.33 0.86
C ILE A 148 -8.04 -19.02 -0.51
N TYR A 149 -7.47 -18.35 -1.52
CA TYR A 149 -7.52 -18.79 -2.91
C TYR A 149 -6.19 -19.38 -3.43
N GLY A 150 -5.10 -19.28 -2.66
CA GLY A 150 -3.75 -19.62 -3.11
C GLY A 150 -3.07 -18.45 -3.82
N GLU A 151 -1.75 -18.52 -4.00
CA GLU A 151 -1.07 -17.68 -4.99
C GLU A 151 -1.38 -18.28 -6.36
N ASP A 152 -2.08 -17.54 -7.22
CA ASP A 152 -2.16 -17.91 -8.65
C ASP A 152 -0.71 -17.99 -9.17
N GLY A 153 -0.25 -19.22 -9.42
CA GLY A 153 1.10 -19.54 -9.87
C GLY A 153 1.41 -19.10 -11.29
#